data_AF-A0A239F1B1-F1
#
_entry.id   AF-A0A239F1B1-F1
#
_cell.length_a   1.000
_cell.length_b   1.000
_cell.length_c   1.000
_cell.angle_alpha   90.00
_cell.angle_beta   90.00
_cell.angle_gamma   90.00
#
_symmetry.space_group_name_H-M   'P 1'
#
loop_
_entity.id
_entity.type
_entity.pdbx_description
1 polymer ?
#
loop_
_entity_poly.entity_id
_entity_poly.type
_entity_poly.pdbx_seq_one_letter_code
_entity_poly.pdbx_strand_id
1 'polypeptide(L)'
;MASATSHRVRAVVSAVVDGLVVGSAEAALELPARSWARARVYLAIGAAVTGETVVRELPTLRRALRGLPPLPDEPYDQTARLAQALVTTGWGLVATVLDGPVSRELSRRGHAHPHLLLGLVVGVATAVSAAPVWWRRATARIAQDRSTAGLDDELAELLEQMRD
;
A
#
# COMPACT_ATOMS: atom_id res chain seq x y z
N MET A 1 -20.67 -7.24 -3.73
CA MET A 1 -19.53 -7.58 -2.84
C MET A 1 -18.30 -7.89 -3.67
N ALA A 2 -17.09 -7.61 -3.18
CA ALA A 2 -15.88 -7.99 -3.90
C ALA A 2 -15.57 -9.48 -3.64
N SER A 3 -15.09 -10.20 -4.65
CA SER A 3 -14.72 -11.62 -4.45
C SER A 3 -13.49 -11.74 -3.55
N ALA A 4 -13.34 -12.88 -2.87
CA ALA A 4 -12.15 -13.17 -2.06
C ALA A 4 -10.84 -13.05 -2.87
N THR A 5 -10.88 -13.40 -4.15
CA THR A 5 -9.78 -13.22 -5.09
C THR A 5 -9.44 -11.74 -5.28
N SER A 6 -10.44 -10.86 -5.39
CA SER A 6 -10.22 -9.41 -5.52
C SER A 6 -9.48 -8.82 -4.32
N HIS A 7 -9.84 -9.22 -3.09
CA HIS A 7 -9.15 -8.75 -1.88
C HIS A 7 -7.69 -9.24 -1.83
N ARG A 8 -7.42 -10.49 -2.24
CA ARG A 8 -6.06 -11.04 -2.30
C ARG A 8 -5.21 -10.37 -3.38
N VAL A 9 -5.78 -10.13 -4.56
CA VAL A 9 -5.09 -9.39 -5.64
C VAL A 9 -4.75 -7.98 -5.16
N ARG A 10 -5.70 -7.29 -4.52
CA ARG A 10 -5.45 -5.95 -3.97
C ARG A 10 -4.34 -5.97 -2.92
N ALA A 11 -4.28 -6.98 -2.06
CA ALA A 11 -3.20 -7.12 -1.08
C ALA A 11 -1.83 -7.24 -1.74
N VAL A 12 -1.70 -8.08 -2.78
CA VAL A 12 -0.45 -8.23 -3.53
C VAL A 12 -0.08 -6.93 -4.24
N VAL A 13 -1.05 -6.30 -4.91
CA VAL A 13 -0.82 -5.03 -5.62
C VAL A 13 -0.35 -3.95 -4.65
N SER A 14 -0.99 -3.78 -3.48
CA SER A 14 -0.55 -2.78 -2.48
C SER A 14 0.85 -3.07 -1.96
N ALA A 15 1.21 -4.33 -1.69
CA ALA A 15 2.57 -4.68 -1.28
C ALA A 15 3.62 -4.33 -2.36
N VAL A 16 3.29 -4.61 -3.62
CA VAL A 16 4.15 -4.25 -4.77
C VAL A 16 4.27 -2.74 -4.91
N VAL A 17 3.16 -2.00 -4.76
CA VAL A 17 3.16 -0.53 -4.83
C VAL A 17 4.03 0.06 -3.72
N ASP A 18 3.95 -0.44 -2.49
CA ASP A 18 4.84 0.00 -1.39
C ASP A 18 6.31 -0.18 -1.75
N GLY A 19 6.67 -1.36 -2.29
CA GLY A 19 8.02 -1.64 -2.75
C GLY A 19 8.48 -0.76 -3.90
N LEU A 20 7.60 -0.52 -4.87
CA LEU A 20 7.88 0.37 -6.00
C LEU A 20 8.09 1.80 -5.54
N VAL A 21 7.28 2.33 -4.62
CA VAL A 21 7.42 3.70 -4.10
C VAL A 21 8.79 3.90 -3.45
N VAL A 22 9.18 3.01 -2.53
CA VAL A 22 10.47 3.13 -1.83
C VAL A 22 11.64 2.89 -2.79
N GLY A 23 11.57 1.84 -3.60
CA GLY A 23 12.66 1.47 -4.51
C GLY A 23 12.86 2.46 -5.65
N SER A 24 11.79 3.05 -6.20
CA SER A 24 11.90 4.06 -7.26
C SER A 24 12.39 5.41 -6.75
N ALA A 25 12.08 5.77 -5.50
CA ALA A 25 12.61 6.97 -4.86
C ALA A 25 14.15 6.92 -4.75
N GLU A 26 14.68 5.73 -4.42
CA GLU A 26 16.11 5.47 -4.34
C GLU A 26 16.77 5.38 -5.72
N ALA A 27 16.15 4.63 -6.65
CA ALA A 27 16.58 4.56 -8.04
C ALA A 27 16.67 5.94 -8.72
N ALA A 28 15.82 6.89 -8.32
CA ALA A 28 15.82 8.24 -8.85
C ALA A 28 17.10 9.05 -8.49
N LEU A 29 17.90 8.58 -7.53
CA LEU A 29 19.20 9.18 -7.20
C LEU A 29 20.23 9.02 -8.32
N GLU A 30 20.05 8.01 -9.18
CA GLU A 30 20.86 7.83 -10.40
C GLU A 30 20.66 8.99 -11.40
N LEU A 31 19.56 9.72 -11.29
CA LEU A 31 19.23 10.83 -12.17
C LEU A 31 19.78 12.16 -11.63
N PRO A 32 20.22 13.09 -12.51
CA PRO A 32 20.70 14.39 -12.08
C PRO A 32 19.65 15.14 -11.25
N ALA A 33 20.09 15.80 -10.18
CA ALA A 33 19.21 16.42 -9.19
C ALA A 33 18.20 17.42 -9.77
N ARG A 34 18.57 18.15 -10.83
CA ARG A 34 17.72 19.14 -11.50
C ARG A 34 17.16 18.67 -12.84
N SER A 35 17.09 17.35 -13.06
CA SER A 35 16.55 16.79 -14.30
C SER A 35 15.03 16.63 -14.27
N TRP A 36 14.40 16.86 -15.43
CA TRP A 36 12.97 16.61 -15.60
C TRP A 36 12.62 15.12 -15.45
N ALA A 37 13.55 14.23 -15.82
CA ALA A 37 13.39 12.79 -15.63
C ALA A 37 13.19 12.45 -14.14
N ARG A 38 14.02 13.02 -13.25
CA ARG A 38 13.91 12.81 -11.80
C ARG A 38 12.60 13.39 -11.24
N ALA A 39 12.22 14.59 -11.69
CA ALA A 39 10.95 15.20 -11.31
C ALA A 39 9.75 14.33 -11.70
N ARG A 40 9.75 13.74 -12.91
CA ARG A 40 8.68 12.84 -13.37
C ARG A 40 8.57 11.57 -12.53
N VAL A 41 9.69 11.00 -12.06
CA VAL A 41 9.67 9.84 -11.16
C VAL A 41 9.02 10.19 -9.83
N TYR A 42 9.43 11.30 -9.18
CA TYR A 42 8.80 11.72 -7.94
C TYR A 42 7.34 12.13 -8.11
N LEU A 43 6.96 12.75 -9.23
CA LEU A 43 5.56 13.02 -9.55
C LEU A 43 4.75 11.74 -9.72
N ALA A 44 5.31 10.71 -10.40
CA ALA A 44 4.64 9.42 -10.54
C ALA A 44 4.47 8.71 -9.20
N ILE A 45 5.48 8.74 -8.33
CA ILE A 45 5.40 8.24 -6.96
C ILE A 45 4.30 8.98 -6.18
N GLY A 46 4.33 10.31 -6.20
CA GLY A 46 3.33 11.15 -5.53
C GLY A 46 1.91 10.88 -6.04
N ALA A 47 1.74 10.71 -7.36
CA ALA A 47 0.46 10.37 -7.96
C ALA A 47 -0.03 8.98 -7.56
N ALA A 48 0.85 7.98 -7.49
CA ALA A 48 0.51 6.63 -7.04
C ALA A 48 0.04 6.62 -5.58
N VAL A 49 0.79 7.27 -4.68
CA VAL A 49 0.44 7.39 -3.26
C VAL A 49 -0.88 8.15 -3.10
N THR A 50 -1.02 9.29 -3.77
CA THR A 50 -2.25 10.12 -3.70
C THR A 50 -3.45 9.35 -4.24
N GLY A 51 -3.30 8.65 -5.36
CA GLY A 51 -4.36 7.84 -5.96
C GLY A 51 -4.82 6.73 -5.00
N GLU A 52 -3.87 6.06 -4.35
CA GLU A 52 -4.19 5.05 -3.35
C GLU A 52 -4.89 5.64 -2.12
N THR A 53 -4.43 6.79 -1.60
CA THR A 53 -5.09 7.50 -0.51
C THR A 53 -6.51 7.92 -0.90
N VAL A 54 -6.72 8.50 -2.08
CA VAL A 54 -8.04 8.94 -2.55
C VAL A 54 -9.00 7.76 -2.70
N VAL A 55 -8.56 6.65 -3.29
CA VAL A 55 -9.39 5.44 -3.44
C VAL A 55 -9.79 4.88 -2.07
N ARG A 56 -8.89 4.93 -1.09
CA ARG A 56 -9.15 4.48 0.29
C ARG A 56 -10.11 5.40 1.03
N GLU A 57 -9.96 6.71 0.88
CA GLU A 57 -10.78 7.73 1.56
C GLU A 57 -12.09 8.07 0.82
N LEU A 58 -12.27 7.57 -0.41
CA LEU A 58 -13.46 7.81 -1.21
C LEU A 58 -14.79 7.53 -0.48
N PRO A 59 -14.94 6.44 0.30
CA PRO A 59 -16.18 6.19 1.05
C PRO A 59 -16.42 7.25 2.13
N THR A 60 -15.36 7.63 2.86
CA THR A 60 -15.40 8.67 3.90
C THR A 60 -15.78 10.01 3.29
N LEU A 61 -15.13 10.39 2.19
CA LEU A 61 -15.42 11.62 1.44
C LEU A 61 -16.86 11.64 0.92
N ARG A 62 -17.36 10.53 0.37
CA ARG A 62 -18.76 10.40 -0.07
C ARG A 62 -19.74 10.57 1.08
N ARG A 63 -19.45 10.08 2.29
CA ARG A 63 -20.30 10.26 3.48
C ARG A 63 -20.25 11.70 3.98
N ALA A 64 -19.06 12.30 4.06
CA ALA A 64 -18.88 13.69 4.46
C ALA A 64 -19.64 14.65 3.54
N LEU A 65 -19.57 14.45 2.22
CA LEU A 65 -20.32 15.23 1.24
C LEU A 65 -21.84 15.07 1.36
N ARG A 66 -22.31 13.97 1.97
CA ARG A 66 -23.74 13.72 2.26
C ARG A 66 -24.15 14.17 3.67
N GLY A 67 -23.26 14.81 4.43
CA GLY A 67 -23.50 15.21 5.83
C GLY A 67 -23.63 14.04 6.80
N LEU A 68 -23.20 12.84 6.40
CA LEU A 68 -23.25 11.65 7.25
C LEU A 68 -21.98 11.58 8.12
N PRO A 69 -22.07 11.06 9.36
CA PRO A 69 -20.90 10.85 10.19
C PRO A 69 -19.90 9.91 9.51
N PRO A 70 -18.59 10.10 9.76
CA PRO A 70 -17.56 9.21 9.26
C PRO A 70 -17.79 7.80 9.80
N LEU A 71 -17.45 6.81 8.99
CA LEU A 71 -17.43 5.43 9.47
C LEU A 71 -16.31 5.30 10.49
N PRO A 72 -16.53 4.62 11.63
CA PRO A 72 -15.45 4.29 12.53
C PRO A 72 -14.41 3.46 11.76
N ASP A 73 -13.14 3.82 11.94
CA ASP A 73 -12.04 3.05 11.37
C ASP A 73 -12.03 1.66 12.01
N GLU A 74 -12.03 0.63 11.17
CA GLU A 74 -11.94 -0.73 11.63
C GLU A 74 -10.56 -1.01 12.24
N PRO A 75 -10.45 -1.71 13.39
CA PRO A 75 -9.18 -1.89 14.10
C PRO A 75 -8.05 -2.51 13.24
N TYR A 76 -8.41 -3.41 12.33
CA TYR A 76 -7.47 -4.05 11.40
C TYR A 76 -7.00 -3.10 10.29
N ASP A 77 -7.78 -2.08 9.94
CA ASP A 77 -7.40 -1.08 8.94
C ASP A 77 -6.38 -0.08 9.54
N GLN A 78 -6.51 0.28 10.82
CA GLN A 78 -5.54 1.12 11.54
C GLN A 78 -4.20 0.42 11.77
N THR A 79 -4.23 -0.80 12.29
CA THR A 79 -3.01 -1.60 12.53
C THR A 79 -2.26 -1.86 11.22
N ALA A 80 -2.96 -2.12 10.12
CA ALA A 80 -2.35 -2.25 8.81
C ALA A 80 -1.67 -0.95 8.34
N ARG A 81 -2.30 0.21 8.55
CA ARG A 81 -1.72 1.53 8.20
C ARG A 81 -0.45 1.82 9.00
N LEU A 82 -0.49 1.60 10.32
CA LEU A 82 0.69 1.80 11.17
C LEU A 82 1.83 0.88 10.77
N ALA A 83 1.56 -0.40 10.52
CA ALA A 83 2.57 -1.34 10.07
C ALA A 83 3.15 -0.96 8.69
N GLN A 84 2.31 -0.55 7.74
CA GLN A 84 2.75 -0.05 6.43
C GLN A 84 3.67 1.17 6.59
N ALA A 85 3.26 2.16 7.41
CA ALA A 85 4.04 3.37 7.66
C ALA A 85 5.39 3.04 8.31
N LEU A 86 5.42 2.13 9.27
CA LEU A 86 6.65 1.68 9.92
C LEU A 86 7.58 0.93 8.95
N VAL A 87 7.04 0.04 8.12
CA VAL A 87 7.83 -0.73 7.14
C VAL A 87 8.44 0.20 6.10
N THR A 88 7.63 1.06 5.48
CA THR A 88 8.08 1.99 4.43
C THR A 88 9.06 3.04 4.97
N THR A 89 8.76 3.64 6.12
CA THR A 89 9.68 4.61 6.77
C THR A 89 10.95 3.93 7.23
N GLY A 90 10.85 2.73 7.83
CA GLY A 90 11.99 1.96 8.30
C GLY A 90 12.95 1.62 7.16
N TRP A 91 12.44 1.10 6.04
CA TRP A 91 13.26 0.82 4.86
C TRP A 91 13.81 2.08 4.20
N GLY A 92 13.04 3.17 4.16
CA GLY A 92 13.53 4.47 3.68
C GLY A 92 14.70 5.01 4.52
N LEU A 93 14.62 4.88 5.85
CA LEU A 93 15.73 5.25 6.75
C LEU A 93 16.94 4.35 6.56
N VAL A 94 16.74 3.04 6.46
CA VAL A 94 17.83 2.08 6.17
C VAL A 94 18.51 2.42 4.85
N ALA A 95 17.75 2.69 3.79
CA ALA A 95 18.29 3.11 2.51
C ALA A 95 19.10 4.40 2.64
N THR A 96 18.56 5.42 3.31
CA THR A 96 19.25 6.71 3.53
C THR A 96 20.58 6.54 4.27
N VAL A 97 20.63 5.68 5.28
CA VAL A 97 21.86 5.42 6.07
C VAL A 97 22.88 4.63 5.25
N LEU A 98 22.41 3.66 4.46
CA LEU A 98 23.26 2.74 3.71
C LEU A 98 23.65 3.27 2.32
N ASP A 99 22.97 4.30 1.80
CA ASP A 99 23.16 4.80 0.44
C ASP A 99 24.62 5.16 0.15
N GLY A 100 25.20 6.07 0.95
CA GLY A 100 26.60 6.48 0.80
C GLY A 100 27.62 5.32 0.83
N PRO A 101 27.65 4.46 1.87
CA PRO A 101 28.63 3.38 1.94
C PRO A 101 28.40 2.30 0.88
N VAL A 102 27.14 1.91 0.63
CA VAL A 102 26.81 0.83 -0.32
C VAL A 102 27.03 1.28 -1.76
N SER A 103 26.60 2.49 -2.12
CA SER A 103 26.82 3.01 -3.48
C SER A 103 28.31 3.10 -3.82
N ARG A 104 29.13 3.62 -2.91
CA ARG A 104 30.60 3.68 -3.07
C ARG A 104 31.21 2.30 -3.26
N GLU A 105 30.80 1.32 -2.47
CA GLU A 105 31.32 -0.04 -2.58
C GLU A 105 30.88 -0.71 -3.89
N LEU A 106 29.63 -0.50 -4.32
CA LEU A 106 29.13 -1.00 -5.61
C LEU A 106 29.87 -0.35 -6.79
N SER A 107 30.11 0.97 -6.74
CA SER A 107 30.90 1.66 -7.76
C SER A 107 32.35 1.16 -7.80
N ARG A 108 32.98 0.89 -6.65
CA ARG A 108 34.32 0.29 -6.58
C ARG A 108 34.38 -1.08 -7.23
N ARG A 109 33.29 -1.85 -7.16
CA ARG A 109 33.14 -3.15 -7.82
C ARG A 109 32.77 -3.05 -9.30
N GLY A 110 32.65 -1.85 -9.85
CA GLY A 110 32.37 -1.61 -11.26
C GLY A 110 30.89 -1.65 -11.64
N HIS A 111 29.97 -1.58 -10.68
CA HIS A 111 28.55 -1.47 -11.00
C HIS A 111 28.23 -0.08 -11.55
N ALA A 112 27.69 -0.04 -12.78
CA ALA A 112 27.36 1.20 -13.47
C ALA A 112 26.22 1.98 -12.80
N HIS A 113 25.30 1.28 -12.10
CA HIS A 113 24.08 1.87 -11.54
C HIS A 113 23.85 1.44 -10.08
N PRO A 114 24.66 1.96 -9.14
CA PRO A 114 24.61 1.54 -7.75
C PRO A 114 23.26 1.85 -7.08
N HIS A 115 22.66 3.01 -7.36
CA HIS A 115 21.39 3.41 -6.75
C HIS A 115 20.20 2.64 -7.30
N LEU A 116 20.25 2.19 -8.56
CA LEU A 116 19.24 1.29 -9.13
C LEU A 116 19.24 -0.07 -8.43
N LEU A 117 20.41 -0.63 -8.15
CA LEU A 117 20.54 -1.90 -7.43
C LEU A 117 20.06 -1.77 -5.98
N LEU A 118 20.48 -0.71 -5.28
CA LEU A 118 20.04 -0.45 -3.92
C LEU A 118 18.52 -0.24 -3.86
N GLY A 119 17.96 0.56 -4.77
CA GLY A 119 16.53 0.77 -4.89
C GLY A 119 15.75 -0.52 -5.16
N LEU A 120 16.26 -1.41 -6.01
CA LEU A 120 15.65 -2.72 -6.25
C LEU A 120 15.64 -3.58 -4.99
N VAL A 121 16.75 -3.67 -4.26
CA VAL A 121 16.85 -4.46 -3.03
C VAL A 121 15.91 -3.92 -1.95
N VAL A 122 15.95 -2.61 -1.71
CA VAL A 122 15.09 -1.96 -0.70
C VAL A 122 13.61 -2.07 -1.09
N GLY A 123 13.29 -1.91 -2.37
CA GLY A 123 11.93 -2.06 -2.88
C GLY A 123 11.39 -3.48 -2.68
N VAL A 124 12.17 -4.52 -3.01
CA VAL A 124 11.80 -5.92 -2.76
C VAL A 124 11.65 -6.17 -1.27
N ALA A 125 12.58 -5.71 -0.45
CA ALA A 125 12.54 -5.91 1.00
C ALA A 125 11.31 -5.23 1.63
N THR A 126 10.94 -4.04 1.14
CA THR A 126 9.73 -3.32 1.53
C THR A 126 8.47 -4.12 1.16
N ALA A 127 8.37 -4.60 -0.09
CA ALA A 127 7.23 -5.36 -0.56
C ALA A 127 7.03 -6.67 0.23
N VAL A 128 8.12 -7.42 0.47
CA VAL A 128 8.09 -8.66 1.26
C VAL A 128 7.70 -8.38 2.71
N SER A 129 8.18 -7.27 3.29
CA SER A 129 7.86 -6.88 4.67
C SER A 129 6.41 -6.41 4.82
N ALA A 130 5.84 -5.76 3.80
CA ALA A 130 4.48 -5.25 3.80
C ALA A 130 3.43 -6.34 3.44
N ALA A 131 3.81 -7.35 2.66
CA ALA A 131 2.89 -8.38 2.17
C ALA A 131 2.08 -9.09 3.28
N PRO A 132 2.65 -9.52 4.43
CA PRO A 132 1.86 -10.14 5.50
C PRO A 132 0.80 -9.22 6.09
N VAL A 133 1.07 -7.92 6.16
CA VAL A 133 0.12 -6.90 6.65
C VAL A 133 -1.08 -6.82 5.71
N TRP A 134 -0.81 -6.69 4.41
CA TRP A 134 -1.85 -6.63 3.38
C TRP A 134 -2.67 -7.91 3.29
N TRP A 135 -2.01 -9.07 3.44
CA TRP A 135 -2.67 -10.35 3.42
C TRP A 135 -3.62 -10.55 4.61
N ARG A 136 -3.20 -10.16 5.82
CA ARG A 136 -4.06 -10.18 7.02
C ARG A 136 -5.27 -9.27 6.83
N ARG A 137 -5.07 -8.06 6.31
CA ARG A 137 -6.17 -7.11 6.01
C ARG A 137 -7.17 -7.69 5.00
N ALA A 138 -6.68 -8.29 3.92
CA ALA A 138 -7.55 -8.95 2.92
C ALA A 138 -8.35 -10.09 3.55
N THR A 139 -7.73 -10.89 4.41
CA THR A 139 -8.40 -12.00 5.11
C THR A 139 -9.50 -11.49 6.04
N ALA A 140 -9.25 -10.43 6.80
CA ALA A 140 -10.25 -9.80 7.65
C ALA A 140 -11.45 -9.27 6.83
N ARG A 141 -11.20 -8.59 5.71
CA ARG A 141 -12.27 -8.10 4.81
C ARG A 141 -13.09 -9.23 4.18
N ILE A 142 -12.45 -10.34 3.81
CA ILE A 142 -13.17 -11.53 3.32
C ILE A 142 -14.10 -12.09 4.40
N ALA A 143 -13.64 -12.14 5.66
CA ALA A 143 -14.47 -12.62 6.76
C ALA A 143 -15.66 -11.68 7.01
N GLN A 144 -15.44 -10.36 6.98
CA GLN A 144 -16.49 -9.36 7.14
C GLN A 144 -17.52 -9.39 6.00
N ASP A 145 -17.07 -9.53 4.75
CA ASP A 145 -17.98 -9.65 3.61
C ASP A 145 -18.86 -10.90 3.74
N ARG A 146 -18.32 -12.02 4.25
CA ARG A 146 -19.11 -13.23 4.50
C ARG A 146 -20.12 -13.07 5.63
N SER A 147 -19.73 -12.44 6.74
CA SER A 147 -20.66 -12.22 7.86
C SER A 147 -21.79 -11.28 7.47
N THR A 148 -21.48 -10.24 6.67
CA THR A 148 -22.49 -9.30 6.19
C THR A 148 -23.47 -9.98 5.24
N ALA A 149 -22.98 -10.84 4.33
CA ALA A 149 -23.85 -11.62 3.45
C ALA A 149 -24.78 -12.55 4.23
N GLY A 150 -24.28 -13.23 5.26
CA GLY A 150 -25.11 -14.09 6.12
C GLY A 150 -26.18 -13.31 6.89
N LEU A 151 -25.86 -12.12 7.39
CA LEU A 151 -26.85 -11.25 8.04
C LEU A 151 -27.92 -10.76 7.06
N ASP A 152 -27.55 -10.43 5.82
CA ASP A 152 -28.51 -10.04 4.79
C ASP A 152 -29.46 -11.20 4.44
N ASP A 153 -28.93 -12.44 4.38
CA ASP A 153 -29.73 -13.65 4.15
C ASP A 153 -30.69 -13.94 5.33
N GLU A 154 -30.20 -13.87 6.57
CA GLU A 154 -31.03 -14.03 7.79
C GLU A 154 -32.13 -12.96 7.87
N LEU A 155 -31.80 -11.72 7.52
CA LEU A 155 -32.75 -10.60 7.56
C LEU A 155 -33.81 -10.73 6.45
N ALA A 156 -33.44 -11.26 5.28
CA ALA A 156 -34.38 -11.59 4.22
C ALA A 156 -35.34 -12.72 4.64
N GLU A 157 -34.83 -13.77 5.29
CA GLU A 157 -35.64 -14.89 5.79
C GLU A 157 -36.64 -14.43 6.88
N LEU A 158 -36.21 -13.58 7.81
CA LEU A 158 -37.11 -13.00 8.83
C LEU A 158 -38.20 -12.13 8.21
N LEU A 159 -37.89 -11.35 7.17
CA LEU A 159 -38.87 -10.53 6.46
C LEU A 159 -39.87 -11.39 5.67
N GLU A 160 -39.44 -12.54 5.15
CA GLU A 160 -40.30 -13.51 4.47
C GLU A 160 -41.22 -14.22 5.48
N GLN A 161 -40.70 -14.64 6.64
CA GLN A 161 -41.51 -15.25 7.71
C GLN A 161 -42.54 -14.31 8.33
N MET A 162 -42.29 -12.99 8.40
CA MET A 162 -43.29 -12.02 8.89
C MET A 162 -44.38 -11.70 7.86
N ARG A 163 -44.20 -12.09 6.60
CA ARG A 163 -45.13 -11.80 5.51
C ARG A 163 -46.19 -12.90 5.35
N ASP A 164 -45.89 -14.11 5.81
CA ASP A 164 -46.78 -15.28 5.86
C ASP A 164 -47.53 -15.37 7.20
#